data_AF-A0AAV6YYL3-F1
#
_entry.id   AF-A0AAV6YYL3-F1
#
_cell.length_a   1.000
_cell.length_b   1.000
_cell.length_c   1.000
_cell.angle_alpha   90.00
_cell.angle_beta   90.00
_cell.angle_gamma   90.00
#
_symmetry.space_group_name_H-M   'P 1'
#
loop_
_entity.id
_entity.type
_entity.pdbx_description
1 polymer ?
#
loop_
_entity_poly.entity_id
_entity_poly.type
_entity_poly.pdbx_seq_one_letter_code
_entity_poly.pdbx_strand_id
1 'polypeptide(L)'
;SVGCDYEINSNATEDRCGICLGDGSSCQTVMKTFDQSEGFGYIDIGLIPKGARAIKIEEVAAAGNFLALRAEDPEKYFLNGGFIIQWIGDYKVAGTTFHYSRSGDLENLTAAGPTNESIWIQLLFQENNPGVKYEYIIQKDVSSDNEVEFVYTWRYGMWSDCSVTCGAGVQRQVARCISKGRGVVKNTYCDPNEQPMTRQKKCNLQDCPAR
;
A
#
# COMPACT_ATOMS: atom_id res chain seq x y z
N SER A 1 -5.68 -33.82 15.53
CA SER A 1 -5.15 -32.67 14.77
C SER A 1 -3.65 -32.80 14.68
N VAL A 2 -3.02 -32.16 13.69
CA VAL A 2 -1.56 -32.03 13.62
C VAL A 2 -1.20 -30.67 14.22
N GLY A 3 -0.26 -30.64 15.16
CA GLY A 3 0.24 -29.40 15.76
C GLY A 3 1.14 -28.62 14.79
N CYS A 4 1.51 -27.38 15.15
CA CYS A 4 2.47 -26.60 14.35
C CYS A 4 3.89 -27.20 14.33
N ASP A 5 4.16 -28.16 15.22
CA ASP A 5 5.38 -28.95 15.37
C ASP A 5 5.41 -30.17 14.43
N TYR A 6 4.37 -30.34 13.62
CA TYR A 6 4.16 -31.47 12.71
C TYR A 6 3.92 -32.81 13.41
N GLU A 7 3.63 -32.80 14.71
CA GLU A 7 3.30 -34.01 15.48
C GLU A 7 1.80 -34.34 15.46
N ILE A 8 1.47 -35.62 15.39
CA ILE A 8 0.09 -36.12 15.42
C ILE A 8 -0.43 -36.11 16.87
N ASN A 9 -1.62 -35.56 17.07
CA ASN A 9 -2.23 -35.37 18.39
C ASN A 9 -1.47 -34.37 19.30
N SER A 10 -0.62 -33.52 18.71
CA SER A 10 -0.05 -32.38 19.41
C SER A 10 -1.06 -31.24 19.55
N ASN A 11 -0.98 -30.53 20.67
CA ASN A 11 -1.70 -29.30 20.95
C ASN A 11 -0.84 -28.05 20.66
N ALA A 12 0.34 -28.22 20.05
CA ALA A 12 1.21 -27.11 19.71
C ALA A 12 0.55 -26.16 18.71
N THR A 13 0.54 -24.87 19.06
CA THR A 13 0.00 -23.78 18.25
C THR A 13 1.08 -22.75 17.95
N GLU A 14 0.97 -22.09 16.80
CA GLU A 14 1.78 -20.91 16.52
C GLU A 14 1.42 -19.78 17.49
N ASP A 15 2.43 -18.98 17.85
CA ASP A 15 2.21 -17.69 18.51
C ASP A 15 1.71 -16.62 17.51
N ARG A 16 1.48 -15.40 18.00
CA ARG A 16 1.07 -14.25 17.18
C ARG A 16 2.07 -13.88 16.07
N CYS A 17 3.31 -14.32 16.17
CA CYS A 17 4.38 -14.06 15.21
C CYS A 17 4.48 -15.16 14.14
N GLY A 18 3.80 -16.29 14.35
CA GLY A 18 3.90 -17.46 13.49
C GLY A 18 4.97 -18.45 13.85
N ILE A 19 5.50 -18.38 15.07
CA ILE A 19 6.49 -19.31 15.56
C ILE A 19 5.78 -20.38 16.37
N CYS A 20 6.00 -21.64 16.02
CA CYS A 20 5.43 -22.76 16.76
C CYS A 20 5.94 -22.79 18.20
N LEU A 21 5.03 -22.85 19.17
CA LEU A 21 5.35 -22.77 20.61
C LEU A 21 6.17 -21.52 20.99
N GLY A 22 6.07 -20.46 20.18
CA GLY A 22 6.73 -19.18 20.44
C GLY A 22 6.07 -18.40 21.58
N ASP A 23 6.79 -17.39 22.07
CA ASP A 23 6.34 -16.53 23.17
C ASP A 23 5.68 -15.21 22.68
N GLY A 24 5.59 -15.00 21.37
CA GLY A 24 5.05 -13.79 20.76
C GLY A 24 5.96 -12.57 20.81
N SER A 25 7.22 -12.71 21.24
CA SER A 25 8.14 -11.58 21.43
C SER A 25 8.94 -11.22 20.17
N SER A 26 9.05 -12.13 19.20
CA SER A 26 9.85 -12.01 17.97
C SER A 26 9.26 -11.09 16.91
N CYS A 27 8.05 -10.57 17.11
CA CYS A 27 7.36 -9.72 16.16
C CYS A 27 6.81 -8.45 16.83
N GLN A 28 6.42 -7.49 16.00
CA GLN A 28 5.82 -6.22 16.40
C GLN A 28 4.51 -5.99 15.65
N THR A 29 3.57 -5.26 16.26
CA THR A 29 2.40 -4.72 15.56
C THR A 29 2.78 -3.36 14.96
N VAL A 30 2.49 -3.18 13.68
CA VAL A 30 2.56 -1.89 13.00
C VAL A 30 1.14 -1.38 12.83
N MET A 31 0.89 -0.13 13.22
CA MET A 31 -0.38 0.56 13.04
C MET A 31 -0.13 1.86 12.29
N LYS A 32 -0.94 2.15 11.27
CA LYS A 32 -0.82 3.35 10.44
C LYS A 32 -2.19 3.92 10.09
N THR A 33 -2.21 5.22 9.83
CA THR A 33 -3.39 5.93 9.36
C THR A 33 -3.04 6.77 8.14
N PHE A 34 -3.93 6.81 7.17
CA PHE A 34 -3.89 7.69 6.01
C PHE A 34 -5.03 8.71 6.13
N ASP A 35 -4.67 9.98 6.33
CA ASP A 35 -5.60 11.06 6.68
C ASP A 35 -5.77 12.12 5.58
N GLN A 36 -5.21 11.89 4.38
CA GLN A 36 -5.38 12.83 3.27
C GLN A 36 -6.83 12.77 2.79
N SER A 37 -7.50 13.92 2.80
CA SER A 37 -8.93 14.02 2.50
C SER A 37 -9.24 13.99 1.01
N GLU A 38 -8.41 14.61 0.17
CA GLU A 38 -8.68 14.77 -1.27
C GLU A 38 -7.69 13.96 -2.11
N GLY A 39 -8.14 13.47 -3.26
CA GLY A 39 -7.33 12.69 -4.18
C GLY A 39 -8.04 12.50 -5.51
N PHE A 40 -7.33 11.94 -6.49
CA PHE A 40 -7.89 11.66 -7.81
C PHE A 40 -7.43 10.28 -8.29
N GLY A 41 -8.40 9.45 -8.69
CA GLY A 41 -8.14 8.09 -9.14
C GLY A 41 -7.56 7.21 -8.03
N TYR A 42 -6.76 6.22 -8.43
CA TYR A 42 -6.07 5.32 -7.51
C TYR A 42 -4.82 5.98 -6.92
N ILE A 43 -4.75 6.04 -5.59
CA ILE A 43 -3.58 6.54 -4.86
C ILE A 43 -3.06 5.44 -3.94
N ASP A 44 -1.75 5.19 -3.97
CA ASP A 44 -1.07 4.32 -3.01
C ASP A 44 -1.08 4.97 -1.61
N ILE A 45 -1.77 4.36 -0.65
CA ILE A 45 -1.93 4.89 0.72
C ILE A 45 -1.09 4.13 1.76
N GLY A 46 -0.62 2.92 1.41
CA GLY A 46 0.10 2.07 2.33
C GLY A 46 0.75 0.86 1.67
N LEU A 47 1.68 0.25 2.39
CA LEU A 47 2.35 -0.98 1.98
C LEU A 47 2.30 -1.98 3.13
N ILE A 48 1.75 -3.16 2.84
CA ILE A 48 1.83 -4.34 3.70
C ILE A 48 3.02 -5.18 3.18
N PRO A 49 4.10 -5.34 3.97
CA PRO A 49 5.28 -6.07 3.50
C PRO A 49 5.01 -7.57 3.39
N LYS A 50 5.85 -8.26 2.60
CA LYS A 50 5.98 -9.73 2.64
C LYS A 50 6.20 -10.21 4.09
N GLY A 51 5.55 -11.32 4.46
CA GLY A 51 5.64 -11.93 5.78
C GLY A 51 4.67 -11.33 6.80
N ALA A 52 3.87 -10.34 6.42
CA ALA A 52 2.91 -9.71 7.33
C ALA A 52 1.77 -10.67 7.68
N ARG A 53 1.35 -10.62 8.95
CA ARG A 53 0.27 -11.44 9.54
C ARG A 53 -0.77 -10.55 10.21
N ALA A 54 -1.93 -11.11 10.53
CA ALA A 54 -3.03 -10.42 11.23
C ALA A 54 -3.31 -9.03 10.63
N ILE A 55 -3.48 -9.00 9.31
CA ILE A 55 -3.65 -7.77 8.54
C ILE A 55 -5.10 -7.31 8.66
N LYS A 56 -5.27 -6.02 8.91
CA LYS A 56 -6.58 -5.36 8.97
C LYS A 56 -6.48 -4.00 8.30
N ILE A 57 -7.41 -3.69 7.40
CA ILE A 57 -7.50 -2.41 6.68
C ILE A 57 -8.96 -1.96 6.78
N GLU A 58 -9.19 -0.80 7.36
CA GLU A 58 -10.51 -0.30 7.71
C GLU A 58 -10.62 1.19 7.38
N GLU A 59 -11.71 1.56 6.74
CA GLU A 59 -12.08 2.97 6.66
C GLU A 59 -12.51 3.50 8.04
N VAL A 60 -12.20 4.76 8.31
CA VAL A 60 -12.52 5.42 9.58
C VAL A 60 -14.01 5.77 9.67
N ALA A 61 -14.60 6.13 8.53
CA ALA A 61 -16.02 6.37 8.37
C ALA A 61 -16.42 6.05 6.94
N ALA A 62 -17.70 5.75 6.73
CA ALA A 62 -18.23 5.41 5.42
C ALA A 62 -18.01 6.57 4.44
N ALA A 63 -17.43 6.26 3.29
CA ALA A 63 -17.29 7.16 2.15
C ALA A 63 -17.46 6.34 0.86
N GLY A 64 -17.94 6.95 -0.21
CA GLY A 64 -18.08 6.34 -1.53
C GLY A 64 -16.75 6.05 -2.24
N ASN A 65 -15.63 6.01 -1.51
CA ASN A 65 -14.32 5.60 -2.00
C ASN A 65 -14.23 4.07 -2.02
N PHE A 66 -13.18 3.55 -2.67
CA PHE A 66 -12.98 2.09 -2.73
C PHE A 66 -11.52 1.69 -2.44
N LEU A 67 -11.34 0.79 -1.49
CA LEU A 67 -10.09 0.12 -1.19
C LEU A 67 -9.73 -0.85 -2.32
N ALA A 68 -8.47 -0.85 -2.71
CA ALA A 68 -7.91 -1.77 -3.69
C ALA A 68 -6.58 -2.35 -3.19
N LEU A 69 -6.29 -3.58 -3.60
CA LEU A 69 -5.05 -4.27 -3.26
C LEU A 69 -4.29 -4.59 -4.55
N ARG A 70 -3.07 -4.06 -4.66
CA ARG A 70 -2.24 -4.15 -5.87
C ARG A 70 -0.91 -4.85 -5.56
N ALA A 71 -0.41 -5.61 -6.53
CA ALA A 71 0.92 -6.19 -6.47
C ALA A 71 2.00 -5.11 -6.65
N GLU A 72 3.28 -5.48 -6.58
CA GLU A 72 4.37 -4.56 -6.91
C GLU A 72 4.31 -4.10 -8.37
N ASP A 73 3.92 -4.99 -9.28
CA ASP A 73 3.57 -4.67 -10.67
C ASP A 73 2.36 -3.71 -10.70
N PRO A 74 2.50 -2.51 -11.28
CA PRO A 74 1.42 -1.51 -11.33
C PRO A 74 0.19 -1.93 -12.14
N GLU A 75 0.31 -2.92 -13.03
CA GLU A 75 -0.82 -3.40 -13.85
C GLU A 75 -1.58 -4.57 -13.21
N LYS A 76 -1.03 -5.16 -12.12
CA LYS A 76 -1.58 -6.35 -11.50
C LYS A 76 -2.30 -6.03 -10.19
N TYR A 77 -3.61 -6.22 -10.20
CA TYR A 77 -4.47 -6.07 -9.01
C TYR A 77 -4.91 -7.42 -8.47
N PHE A 78 -4.94 -7.51 -7.14
CA PHE A 78 -5.57 -8.63 -6.44
C PHE A 78 -7.05 -8.34 -6.14
N LEU A 79 -7.38 -7.07 -5.86
CA LEU A 79 -8.73 -6.61 -5.54
C LEU A 79 -8.94 -5.21 -6.10
N ASN A 80 -10.15 -4.97 -6.63
CA ASN A 80 -10.67 -3.67 -7.07
C ASN A 80 -9.76 -2.89 -8.04
N GLY A 81 -9.23 -3.56 -9.07
CA GLY A 81 -8.41 -2.96 -10.11
C GLY A 81 -9.17 -2.57 -11.38
N GLY A 82 -8.61 -1.65 -12.17
CA GLY A 82 -9.16 -1.30 -13.49
C GLY A 82 -10.56 -0.69 -13.45
N PHE A 83 -10.88 0.03 -12.36
CA PHE A 83 -12.21 0.61 -12.10
C PHE A 83 -13.34 -0.42 -11.94
N ILE A 84 -13.01 -1.68 -11.68
CA ILE A 84 -13.98 -2.74 -11.40
C ILE A 84 -14.03 -2.95 -9.89
N ILE A 85 -15.21 -2.80 -9.29
CA ILE A 85 -15.44 -3.09 -7.88
C ILE A 85 -15.99 -4.51 -7.73
N GLN A 86 -15.28 -5.33 -6.94
CA GLN A 86 -15.64 -6.72 -6.69
C GLN A 86 -16.69 -6.84 -5.57
N TRP A 87 -17.34 -8.01 -5.49
CA TRP A 87 -18.35 -8.29 -4.47
C TRP A 87 -17.71 -8.57 -3.10
N ILE A 88 -18.50 -8.51 -2.02
CA ILE A 88 -18.02 -9.00 -0.72
C ILE A 88 -17.65 -10.49 -0.80
N GLY A 89 -16.61 -10.90 -0.09
CA GLY A 89 -16.16 -12.29 -0.09
C GLY A 89 -14.67 -12.47 0.12
N ASP A 90 -14.19 -13.67 -0.21
CA ASP A 90 -12.83 -14.10 0.04
C ASP A 90 -11.99 -14.06 -1.24
N TYR A 91 -10.81 -13.41 -1.15
CA TYR A 91 -9.92 -13.17 -2.28
C TYR A 91 -8.51 -13.71 -2.01
N LYS A 92 -7.89 -14.34 -3.00
CA LYS A 92 -6.49 -14.77 -2.92
C LYS A 92 -5.57 -13.60 -3.22
N VAL A 93 -4.80 -13.19 -2.21
CA VAL A 93 -3.91 -12.02 -2.26
C VAL A 93 -2.57 -12.41 -1.64
N ALA A 94 -1.49 -12.27 -2.40
CA ALA A 94 -0.12 -12.52 -1.91
C ALA A 94 0.03 -13.79 -1.05
N GLY A 95 -0.51 -14.92 -1.50
CA GLY A 95 -0.39 -16.21 -0.82
C GLY A 95 -1.33 -16.44 0.38
N THR A 96 -2.12 -15.44 0.79
CA THR A 96 -3.15 -15.56 1.84
C THR A 96 -4.55 -15.31 1.27
N THR A 97 -5.57 -15.56 2.09
CA THR A 97 -6.96 -15.14 1.80
C THR A 97 -7.24 -13.83 2.53
N PHE A 98 -7.73 -12.82 1.80
CA PHE A 98 -8.34 -11.62 2.36
C PHE A 98 -9.86 -11.77 2.36
N HIS A 99 -10.48 -11.50 3.50
CA HIS A 99 -11.91 -11.34 3.63
C HIS A 99 -12.28 -9.88 3.42
N TYR A 100 -12.99 -9.59 2.34
CA TYR A 100 -13.51 -8.28 2.00
C TYR A 100 -14.99 -8.19 2.36
N SER A 101 -15.32 -7.25 3.22
CA SER A 101 -16.69 -7.00 3.65
C SER A 101 -17.05 -5.53 3.56
N ARG A 102 -18.35 -5.26 3.46
CA ARG A 102 -18.90 -3.90 3.38
C ARG A 102 -20.15 -3.80 4.24
N SER A 103 -20.28 -2.70 4.97
CA SER A 103 -21.49 -2.33 5.70
C SER A 103 -21.96 -0.96 5.23
N GLY A 104 -22.90 -0.94 4.28
CA GLY A 104 -23.14 0.25 3.46
C GLY A 104 -21.88 0.57 2.64
N ASP A 105 -21.41 1.81 2.72
CA ASP A 105 -20.18 2.21 2.04
C ASP A 105 -18.91 1.93 2.84
N LEU A 106 -19.00 1.59 4.14
CA LEU A 106 -17.84 1.31 4.98
C LEU A 106 -17.18 -0.01 4.59
N GLU A 107 -15.92 0.04 4.18
CA GLU A 107 -15.14 -1.13 3.75
C GLU A 107 -14.19 -1.68 4.83
N ASN A 108 -14.06 -3.01 4.85
CA ASN A 108 -13.15 -3.73 5.74
C ASN A 108 -12.47 -4.90 5.01
N LEU A 109 -11.16 -4.99 5.16
CA LEU A 109 -10.32 -6.05 4.62
C LEU A 109 -9.50 -6.67 5.75
N THR A 110 -9.62 -8.00 5.93
CA THR A 110 -8.82 -8.74 6.93
C THR A 110 -8.14 -9.95 6.32
N ALA A 111 -6.94 -10.30 6.81
CA ALA A 111 -6.25 -11.52 6.43
C ALA A 111 -5.39 -12.07 7.56
N ALA A 112 -5.35 -13.39 7.69
CA ALA A 112 -4.48 -14.05 8.68
C ALA A 112 -2.98 -13.91 8.31
N GLY A 113 -2.65 -14.01 7.02
CA GLY A 113 -1.26 -14.09 6.55
C GLY A 113 -0.65 -15.49 6.78
N PRO A 114 0.68 -15.63 6.67
CA PRO A 114 1.63 -14.62 6.23
C PRO A 114 1.49 -14.30 4.74
N THR A 115 1.81 -13.08 4.34
CA THR A 115 1.93 -12.72 2.91
C THR A 115 3.23 -13.29 2.32
N ASN A 116 3.20 -13.76 1.08
CA ASN A 116 4.38 -14.24 0.36
C ASN A 116 5.06 -13.17 -0.51
N GLU A 117 4.38 -12.06 -0.76
CA GLU A 117 4.85 -10.85 -1.46
C GLU A 117 4.25 -9.59 -0.80
N SER A 118 4.78 -8.41 -1.14
CA SER A 118 4.26 -7.15 -0.60
C SER A 118 2.99 -6.72 -1.33
N ILE A 119 2.07 -6.08 -0.61
CA ILE A 119 0.78 -5.60 -1.12
C ILE A 119 0.71 -4.09 -0.96
N TRP A 120 0.46 -3.38 -2.06
CA TRP A 120 0.11 -1.97 -2.04
C TRP A 120 -1.37 -1.83 -1.72
N ILE A 121 -1.67 -1.04 -0.68
CA ILE A 121 -3.03 -0.58 -0.38
C ILE A 121 -3.26 0.67 -1.21
N GLN A 122 -4.30 0.67 -2.02
CA GLN A 122 -4.75 1.83 -2.76
C GLN A 122 -6.14 2.27 -2.32
N LEU A 123 -6.40 3.56 -2.43
CA LEU A 123 -7.73 4.14 -2.34
C LEU A 123 -8.08 4.72 -3.71
N LEU A 124 -9.20 4.27 -4.29
CA LEU A 124 -9.84 4.91 -5.43
C LEU A 124 -10.72 6.04 -4.91
N PHE A 125 -10.25 7.27 -5.10
CA PHE A 125 -11.00 8.46 -4.70
C PHE A 125 -12.19 8.70 -5.62
N GLN A 126 -13.39 8.79 -5.04
CA GLN A 126 -14.64 9.27 -5.64
C GLN A 126 -15.19 10.49 -4.86
N GLU A 127 -14.82 10.62 -3.59
CA GLU A 127 -15.15 11.75 -2.72
C GLU A 127 -14.10 11.95 -1.61
N ASN A 128 -14.40 12.83 -0.65
CA ASN A 128 -13.49 13.12 0.44
C ASN A 128 -13.30 11.89 1.34
N ASN A 129 -12.05 11.52 1.59
CA ASN A 129 -11.65 10.43 2.47
C ASN A 129 -11.65 10.87 3.95
N PRO A 130 -12.46 10.25 4.82
CA PRO A 130 -12.43 10.51 6.27
C PRO A 130 -11.19 9.92 6.95
N GLY A 131 -10.52 8.97 6.31
CA GLY A 131 -9.31 8.33 6.77
C GLY A 131 -9.36 6.81 6.56
N VAL A 132 -8.19 6.20 6.38
CA VAL A 132 -8.04 4.74 6.33
C VAL A 132 -7.01 4.31 7.36
N LYS A 133 -7.37 3.37 8.22
CA LYS A 133 -6.48 2.75 9.20
C LYS A 133 -6.07 1.37 8.71
N TYR A 134 -4.81 1.03 8.92
CA TYR A 134 -4.36 -0.33 8.70
C TYR A 134 -3.33 -0.77 9.73
N GLU A 135 -3.41 -2.04 10.08
CA GLU A 135 -2.52 -2.69 11.02
C GLU A 135 -2.12 -4.07 10.54
N TYR A 136 -0.95 -4.51 10.98
CA TYR A 136 -0.42 -5.85 10.71
C TYR A 136 0.69 -6.18 11.70
N ILE A 137 1.01 -7.46 11.80
CA ILE A 137 2.14 -8.00 12.56
C ILE A 137 3.28 -8.34 11.59
N ILE A 138 4.50 -7.96 11.94
CA ILE A 138 5.72 -8.32 11.21
C ILE A 138 6.83 -8.73 12.17
N GLN A 139 7.69 -9.65 11.75
CA GLN A 139 8.88 -10.05 12.52
C GLN A 139 9.74 -8.82 12.85
N LYS A 140 10.28 -8.76 14.06
CA LYS A 140 11.31 -7.79 14.44
C LYS A 140 12.59 -8.23 13.76
N ASP A 141 13.21 -7.35 13.00
CA ASP A 141 14.56 -7.61 12.52
C ASP A 141 15.47 -7.75 13.74
N VAL A 142 16.10 -8.92 13.94
CA VAL A 142 17.03 -9.21 15.05
C VAL A 142 18.29 -8.33 15.01
N SER A 143 18.40 -7.42 14.02
CA SER A 143 19.38 -6.33 13.97
C SER A 143 18.97 -5.05 14.71
N SER A 144 17.75 -4.96 15.26
CA SER A 144 17.20 -3.74 15.86
C SER A 144 17.57 -3.47 17.32
N ASP A 145 18.82 -3.78 17.68
CA ASP A 145 19.54 -3.02 18.72
C ASP A 145 20.70 -2.19 18.10
N ASN A 146 20.72 -2.06 16.77
CA ASN A 146 21.48 -1.04 16.05
C ASN A 146 20.53 -0.30 15.10
N GLU A 147 20.65 1.03 15.11
CA GLU A 147 19.89 2.01 14.34
C GLU A 147 19.33 1.48 13.01
N VAL A 148 18.00 1.58 12.84
CA VAL A 148 17.38 1.34 11.53
C VAL A 148 17.96 2.34 10.54
N GLU A 149 18.84 1.88 9.66
CA GLU A 149 19.32 2.65 8.53
C GLU A 149 18.13 2.90 7.59
N PHE A 150 17.49 4.06 7.75
CA PHE A 150 16.47 4.52 6.83
C PHE A 150 17.15 4.81 5.50
N VAL A 151 17.11 3.85 4.57
CA VAL A 151 17.58 4.09 3.21
C VAL A 151 16.59 5.03 2.54
N TYR A 152 17.05 6.26 2.30
CA TYR A 152 16.33 7.29 1.57
C TYR A 152 16.85 7.35 0.14
N THR A 153 15.94 7.36 -0.85
CA THR A 153 16.35 7.44 -2.25
C THR A 153 15.41 8.35 -3.04
N TRP A 154 15.95 8.99 -4.07
CA TRP A 154 15.18 9.78 -5.00
C TRP A 154 14.47 8.90 -6.01
N ARG A 155 13.15 9.04 -6.14
CA ARG A 155 12.40 8.41 -7.24
C ARG A 155 11.49 9.42 -7.92
N TYR A 156 11.39 9.30 -9.24
CA TYR A 156 10.45 10.10 -10.02
C TYR A 156 9.01 9.72 -9.65
N GLY A 157 8.18 10.73 -9.40
CA GLY A 157 6.74 10.56 -9.26
C GLY A 157 6.05 10.40 -10.62
N MET A 158 4.72 10.52 -10.62
CA MET A 158 3.93 10.58 -11.85
C MET A 158 4.21 11.88 -12.62
N TRP A 159 3.94 11.85 -13.93
CA TRP A 159 3.92 13.05 -14.75
C TRP A 159 2.77 13.97 -14.31
N SER A 160 3.01 15.28 -14.30
CA SER A 160 1.95 16.27 -14.15
C SER A 160 0.94 16.16 -15.29
N ASP A 161 -0.22 16.76 -15.10
CA ASP A 161 -1.11 17.04 -16.22
C ASP A 161 -0.40 17.88 -17.29
N CYS A 162 -0.89 17.74 -18.51
CA CYS A 162 -0.40 18.55 -19.61
C CYS A 162 -0.79 20.01 -19.37
N SER A 163 0.15 20.93 -19.58
CA SER A 163 -0.07 22.36 -19.35
C SER A 163 -1.22 22.96 -20.15
N VAL A 164 -1.61 22.33 -21.26
CA VAL A 164 -2.74 22.72 -22.12
C VAL A 164 -3.44 21.46 -22.60
N THR A 165 -4.72 21.56 -22.95
CA THR A 165 -5.52 20.45 -23.50
C THR A 165 -5.39 20.31 -25.02
N CYS A 166 -4.77 21.28 -25.70
CA CYS A 166 -4.45 21.30 -27.13
C CYS A 166 -3.29 22.29 -27.39
N GLY A 167 -2.64 22.24 -28.55
CA GLY A 167 -1.65 23.24 -28.97
C GLY A 167 -0.25 23.06 -28.39
N ALA A 168 0.19 21.81 -28.20
CA ALA A 168 1.53 21.41 -27.75
C ALA A 168 1.93 21.92 -26.35
N GLY A 169 1.37 21.26 -25.33
CA GLY A 169 1.73 21.48 -23.93
C GLY A 169 2.96 20.73 -23.45
N VAL A 170 3.23 20.87 -22.16
CA VAL A 170 4.33 20.20 -21.46
C VAL A 170 3.83 19.50 -20.19
N GLN A 171 4.24 18.25 -20.00
CA GLN A 171 4.15 17.55 -18.71
C GLN A 171 5.51 17.58 -18.02
N ARG A 172 5.51 17.64 -16.70
CA ARG A 172 6.72 17.64 -15.86
C ARG A 172 6.72 16.43 -14.93
N GLN A 173 7.89 15.84 -14.70
CA GLN A 173 8.08 14.74 -13.75
C GLN A 173 9.17 15.12 -12.75
N VAL A 174 8.79 15.23 -11.49
CA VAL A 174 9.68 15.66 -10.40
C VAL A 174 10.07 14.44 -9.55
N ALA A 175 11.34 14.39 -9.14
CA ALA A 175 11.81 13.39 -8.19
C ALA A 175 11.39 13.76 -6.75
N ARG A 176 10.91 12.77 -6.00
CA ARG A 176 10.56 12.89 -4.58
C ARG A 176 11.41 11.95 -3.76
N CYS A 177 11.75 12.38 -2.54
CA CYS A 177 12.46 11.54 -1.61
C CYS A 177 11.54 10.47 -1.04
N ILE A 178 11.97 9.21 -1.10
CA ILE A 178 11.21 8.08 -0.56
C ILE A 178 12.01 7.34 0.49
N SER A 179 11.32 6.85 1.52
CA SER A 179 11.88 6.00 2.56
C SER A 179 11.34 4.58 2.39
N LYS A 180 12.24 3.60 2.41
CA LYS A 180 11.87 2.18 2.40
C LYS A 180 10.99 1.88 3.63
N GLY A 181 9.70 1.61 3.40
CA GLY A 181 8.71 1.30 4.44
C GLY A 181 7.84 2.46 4.92
N ARG A 182 8.14 3.73 4.57
CA ARG A 182 7.30 4.90 4.90
C ARG A 182 6.74 5.66 3.71
N GLY A 183 7.20 5.37 2.48
CA GLY A 183 6.72 6.04 1.27
C GLY A 183 7.39 7.40 1.07
N VAL A 184 6.67 8.37 0.50
CA VAL A 184 7.20 9.71 0.24
C VAL A 184 7.46 10.43 1.56
N VAL A 185 8.66 10.99 1.69
CA VAL A 185 9.09 11.76 2.87
C VAL A 185 9.58 13.15 2.46
N LYS A 186 9.93 13.98 3.44
CA LYS A 186 10.53 15.30 3.16
C LYS A 186 11.81 15.13 2.32
N ASN A 187 11.99 16.01 1.34
CA ASN A 187 13.17 16.01 0.47
C ASN A 187 14.51 16.08 1.23
N THR A 188 14.51 16.66 2.44
CA THR A 188 15.69 16.78 3.31
C THR A 188 16.26 15.45 3.81
N TYR A 189 15.52 14.34 3.66
CA TYR A 189 16.00 13.02 4.07
C TYR A 189 16.86 12.35 2.99
N CYS A 190 16.76 12.76 1.72
CA CYS A 190 17.61 12.27 0.64
C CYS A 190 18.76 13.25 0.41
N ASP A 191 19.91 12.77 -0.08
CA ASP A 191 21.04 13.64 -0.43
C ASP A 191 20.60 14.64 -1.52
N PRO A 192 20.60 15.95 -1.26
CA PRO A 192 20.24 16.95 -2.25
C PRO A 192 21.13 16.92 -3.51
N ASN A 193 22.37 16.44 -3.39
CA ASN A 193 23.31 16.34 -4.52
C ASN A 193 22.94 15.20 -5.48
N GLU A 194 22.24 14.18 -4.99
CA GLU A 194 21.75 13.06 -5.80
C GLU A 194 20.37 13.32 -6.42
N GLN A 195 19.75 14.48 -6.15
CA GLN A 195 18.41 14.78 -6.65
C GLN A 195 18.40 14.84 -8.19
N PRO A 196 17.66 13.94 -8.87
CA PRO A 196 17.57 13.96 -10.32
C PRO A 196 16.87 15.23 -10.82
N MET A 197 17.33 15.76 -11.96
CA MET A 197 16.71 16.92 -12.61
C MET A 197 15.25 16.62 -13.00
N THR A 198 14.41 17.65 -12.95
CA THR A 198 13.01 17.56 -13.38
C THR A 198 12.96 17.21 -14.86
N ARG A 199 12.25 16.13 -15.21
CA ARG A 199 12.04 15.74 -16.61
C ARG A 199 10.85 16.50 -17.19
N GLN A 200 10.89 16.75 -18.49
CA GLN A 200 9.82 17.37 -19.24
C GLN A 200 9.59 16.63 -20.55
N LYS A 201 8.32 16.53 -20.98
CA LYS A 201 7.98 16.00 -22.30
C LYS A 201 6.81 16.78 -22.89
N LYS A 202 6.77 16.85 -24.22
CA LYS A 202 5.64 17.45 -24.93
C LYS A 202 4.40 16.56 -24.81
N CYS A 203 3.23 17.18 -24.78
CA CYS A 203 1.93 16.52 -24.69
C CYS A 203 0.90 17.34 -25.47
N ASN A 204 -0.26 16.74 -25.76
CA ASN A 204 -1.39 17.42 -26.41
C ASN A 204 -1.00 18.19 -27.68
N LEU A 205 -0.38 17.46 -28.62
CA LEU A 205 0.14 18.01 -29.88
C LEU A 205 -0.95 18.32 -30.93
N GLN A 206 -2.19 17.94 -30.66
CA GLN A 206 -3.33 18.26 -31.52
C GLN A 206 -3.58 19.77 -31.59
N ASP A 207 -4.01 20.24 -32.75
CA ASP A 207 -4.43 21.62 -32.93
C ASP A 207 -5.64 21.94 -32.05
N CYS A 208 -5.69 23.19 -31.59
CA CYS A 208 -6.84 23.67 -30.85
C CYS A 208 -8.04 23.89 -31.79
N PRO A 209 -9.28 23.66 -31.31
CA PRO A 209 -10.47 23.99 -32.08
C PRO A 209 -10.45 25.45 -32.53
N ALA A 210 -10.85 25.71 -33.78
CA ALA A 210 -11.02 27.06 -34.27
C ALA A 210 -12.04 27.80 -33.39
N ARG A 211 -11.71 29.04 -33.05
CA ARG A 211 -12.56 29.93 -32.25
C ARG A 211 -13.67 30.55 -33.09
#